data_AF-A0A9E1T314-F1
#
_entry.id   AF-A0A9E1T314-F1
#
_cell.length_a   1.000
_cell.length_b   1.000
_cell.length_c   1.000
_cell.angle_alpha   90.00
_cell.angle_beta   90.00
_cell.angle_gamma   90.00
#
_symmetry.space_group_name_H-M   'P 1'
#
loop_
_entity.id
_entity.type
_entity.pdbx_description
1 polymer ?
#
loop_
_entity_poly.entity_id
_entity_poly.type
_entity_poly.pdbx_seq_one_letter_code
_entity_poly.pdbx_strand_id
1 'polypeptide(L)'
;MLALTCAMGCAILLGMGMPTVPAYVNVALLLGPLLANLGVSFFTAHMFVFYFAVASAITPPVAIAAFAAASITRTEPMRTGLAAVRIGIVMFTIPFVFAWYPELLLIEEAVTITNEQGQRALIDGYSGAVDWPSLAALGVRIAVALYLMASALARFDKVTMSILEVVLRLLAAVLILWKSALIMWIGLALALVLILGHYLRALRGGGTA
;
A
#
# COMPACT_ATOMS: atom_id res chain seq x y z
N MET A 1 -3.30 -9.29 -10.26
CA MET A 1 -3.33 -9.19 -8.78
C MET A 1 -2.55 -10.30 -8.12
N LEU A 2 -2.84 -11.58 -8.40
CA LEU A 2 -2.07 -12.71 -7.85
C LEU A 2 -0.56 -12.54 -8.05
N ALA A 3 -0.12 -12.17 -9.26
CA ALA A 3 1.30 -11.96 -9.56
C ALA A 3 1.95 -10.83 -8.74
N LEU A 4 1.26 -9.71 -8.53
CA LEU A 4 1.77 -8.60 -7.70
C LEU A 4 1.86 -9.01 -6.22
N THR A 5 0.88 -9.78 -5.72
CA THR A 5 0.91 -10.29 -4.35
C THR A 5 2.04 -11.31 -4.16
N CYS A 6 2.24 -12.21 -5.12
CA CYS A 6 3.38 -13.12 -5.11
C CYS A 6 4.71 -12.37 -5.19
N ALA A 7 4.82 -11.36 -6.06
CA ALA A 7 5.99 -10.52 -6.20
C ALA A 7 6.30 -9.77 -4.89
N MET A 8 5.30 -9.22 -4.21
CA MET A 8 5.46 -8.64 -2.87
C MET A 8 6.05 -9.67 -1.89
N GLY A 9 5.47 -10.88 -1.81
CA GLY A 9 5.96 -11.93 -0.93
C GLY A 9 7.40 -12.31 -1.21
N CYS A 10 7.74 -12.54 -2.49
CA CYS A 10 9.11 -12.82 -2.93
C CYS A 10 10.05 -11.65 -2.62
N ALA A 11 9.66 -10.41 -2.87
CA ALA A 11 10.46 -9.23 -2.62
C ALA A 11 10.79 -9.04 -1.13
N ILE A 12 9.81 -9.28 -0.25
CA ILE A 12 10.03 -9.25 1.19
C ILE A 12 10.99 -10.38 1.58
N LEU A 13 10.71 -11.62 1.16
CA LEU A 13 11.52 -12.78 1.53
C LEU A 13 12.97 -12.66 1.05
N LEU A 14 13.17 -12.25 -0.19
CA LEU A 14 14.48 -12.08 -0.81
C LEU A 14 15.19 -10.81 -0.33
N GLY A 15 14.49 -9.85 0.26
CA GLY A 15 15.05 -8.61 0.79
C GLY A 15 15.41 -8.67 2.28
N MET A 16 14.90 -9.66 3.02
CA MET A 16 15.19 -9.82 4.45
C MET A 16 16.67 -10.17 4.68
N GLY A 17 17.31 -9.47 5.62
CA GLY A 17 18.66 -9.80 6.10
C GLY A 17 19.80 -9.12 5.33
N MET A 18 19.48 -8.23 4.39
CA MET A 18 20.46 -7.44 3.63
C MET A 18 20.23 -5.94 3.81
N PRO A 19 21.26 -5.08 3.63
CA PRO A 19 21.07 -3.64 3.46
C PRO A 19 20.15 -3.33 2.26
N THR A 20 19.49 -2.17 2.27
CA THR A 20 18.47 -1.81 1.27
C THR A 20 18.96 -1.88 -0.18
N VAL A 21 20.21 -1.45 -0.45
CA VAL A 21 20.80 -1.44 -1.79
C VAL A 21 20.95 -2.86 -2.37
N PRO A 22 21.66 -3.81 -1.72
CA PRO A 22 21.76 -5.18 -2.22
C PRO A 22 20.41 -5.90 -2.24
N ALA A 23 19.51 -5.62 -1.30
CA ALA A 23 18.15 -6.16 -1.34
C ALA A 23 17.41 -5.74 -2.62
N TYR A 24 17.42 -4.45 -2.94
CA TYR A 24 16.80 -3.93 -4.17
C TYR A 24 17.40 -4.56 -5.42
N VAL A 25 18.74 -4.60 -5.54
CA VAL A 25 19.40 -5.18 -6.72
C VAL A 25 19.02 -6.65 -6.90
N ASN A 26 19.06 -7.45 -5.82
CA ASN A 26 18.72 -8.87 -5.88
C ASN A 26 17.26 -9.08 -6.33
N VAL A 27 16.32 -8.33 -5.73
CA VAL A 27 14.90 -8.47 -6.07
C VAL A 27 14.62 -7.94 -7.48
N ALA A 28 15.27 -6.84 -7.91
CA ALA A 28 15.04 -6.25 -9.22
C ALA A 28 15.53 -7.15 -10.36
N LEU A 29 16.65 -7.85 -10.16
CA LEU A 29 17.17 -8.83 -11.12
C LEU A 29 16.22 -10.01 -11.34
N LEU A 30 15.47 -10.40 -10.31
CA LEU A 30 14.56 -11.56 -10.35
C LEU A 30 13.13 -11.17 -10.74
N LEU A 31 12.57 -10.13 -10.12
CA LEU A 31 11.17 -9.73 -10.27
C LEU A 31 10.94 -8.63 -11.30
N GLY A 32 11.96 -7.82 -11.63
CA GLY A 32 11.85 -6.76 -12.64
C GLY A 32 11.39 -7.31 -14.00
N PRO A 33 12.09 -8.30 -14.59
CA PRO A 33 11.68 -8.92 -15.85
C PRO A 33 10.31 -9.61 -15.77
N LEU A 34 10.02 -10.25 -14.62
CA LEU A 34 8.75 -10.94 -14.40
C LEU A 34 7.56 -9.97 -14.43
N LEU A 35 7.67 -8.82 -13.77
CA LEU A 35 6.62 -7.80 -13.76
C LEU A 35 6.49 -7.10 -15.12
N ALA A 36 7.60 -6.84 -15.81
CA ALA A 36 7.60 -6.28 -17.15
C ALA A 36 6.85 -7.18 -18.15
N ASN A 37 7.10 -8.49 -18.12
CA ASN A 37 6.40 -9.48 -18.96
C ASN A 37 4.90 -9.59 -18.65
N LEU A 38 4.46 -9.10 -17.48
CA LEU A 38 3.04 -9.07 -17.09
C LEU A 38 2.34 -7.76 -17.49
N GLY A 39 2.98 -6.93 -18.31
CA GLY A 39 2.41 -5.67 -18.80
C GLY A 39 2.50 -4.51 -17.81
N VAL A 40 3.34 -4.63 -16.78
CA VAL A 40 3.70 -3.49 -15.92
C VAL A 40 4.84 -2.73 -16.61
N SER A 41 4.78 -1.40 -16.63
CA SER A 41 5.92 -0.63 -17.14
C SER A 41 7.19 -0.91 -16.36
N PHE A 42 8.33 -0.85 -17.04
CA PHE A 42 9.63 -1.18 -16.45
C PHE A 42 9.93 -0.29 -15.22
N PHE A 43 9.66 1.02 -15.33
CA PHE A 43 9.86 1.94 -14.22
C PHE A 43 8.98 1.61 -13.02
N THR A 44 7.68 1.33 -13.25
CA THR A 44 6.74 0.94 -12.19
C THR A 44 7.15 -0.37 -11.53
N ALA A 45 7.65 -1.35 -12.29
CA ALA A 45 8.17 -2.61 -11.75
C ALA A 45 9.38 -2.37 -10.83
N HIS A 46 10.32 -1.52 -11.22
CA HIS A 46 11.47 -1.16 -10.39
C HIS A 46 11.07 -0.43 -9.11
N MET A 47 10.13 0.52 -9.19
CA MET A 47 9.59 1.20 -8.01
C MET A 47 8.83 0.25 -7.09
N PHE A 48 8.03 -0.66 -7.65
CA PHE A 48 7.31 -1.67 -6.88
C PHE A 48 8.28 -2.53 -6.06
N VAL A 49 9.31 -3.05 -6.71
CA VAL A 49 10.35 -3.87 -6.07
C VAL A 49 11.14 -3.06 -5.04
N PHE A 50 11.55 -1.83 -5.37
CA PHE A 50 12.28 -0.96 -4.46
C PHE A 50 11.51 -0.71 -3.16
N TYR A 51 10.22 -0.40 -3.24
CA TYR A 51 9.39 -0.17 -2.06
C TYR A 51 9.31 -1.41 -1.16
N PHE A 52 9.15 -2.62 -1.73
CA PHE A 52 9.12 -3.83 -0.91
C PHE A 52 10.49 -4.24 -0.37
N ALA A 53 11.57 -3.93 -1.08
CA ALA A 53 12.92 -4.08 -0.55
C ALA A 53 13.19 -3.15 0.64
N VAL A 54 12.58 -1.95 0.68
CA VAL A 54 12.62 -1.06 1.85
C VAL A 54 11.70 -1.58 2.96
N ALA A 55 10.48 -2.00 2.62
CA ALA A 55 9.50 -2.49 3.58
C ALA A 55 9.91 -3.83 4.24
N SER A 56 10.73 -4.65 3.58
CA SER A 56 11.29 -5.87 4.18
C SER A 56 12.11 -5.55 5.45
N ALA A 57 12.76 -4.39 5.50
CA ALA A 57 13.61 -3.99 6.63
C ALA A 57 12.82 -3.71 7.92
N ILE A 58 11.51 -3.45 7.83
CA ILE A 58 10.63 -3.29 9.00
C ILE A 58 9.90 -4.59 9.37
N THR A 59 10.04 -5.64 8.56
CA THR A 59 9.30 -6.89 8.69
C THR A 59 10.07 -7.88 9.58
N PRO A 60 9.44 -8.46 10.63
CA PRO A 60 10.05 -9.54 11.39
C PRO A 60 10.30 -10.77 10.49
N PRO A 61 11.41 -11.50 10.67
CA PRO A 61 12.27 -11.54 11.85
C PRO A 61 13.47 -10.58 11.83
N VAL A 62 13.64 -9.72 10.82
CA VAL A 62 14.86 -8.92 10.68
C VAL A 62 14.73 -7.55 11.35
N ALA A 63 13.64 -6.81 11.08
CA ALA A 63 13.17 -5.58 11.73
C ALA A 63 14.19 -4.82 12.65
N ILE A 64 15.38 -4.48 12.13
CA ILE A 64 16.56 -4.18 12.97
C ILE A 64 16.32 -2.96 13.86
N ALA A 65 15.70 -1.90 13.30
CA ALA A 65 15.37 -0.69 14.05
C ALA A 65 14.35 -0.96 15.17
N ALA A 66 13.35 -1.80 14.93
CA ALA A 66 12.36 -2.16 15.94
C ALA A 66 12.97 -3.03 17.05
N PHE A 67 13.91 -3.91 16.70
CA PHE A 67 14.60 -4.76 17.66
C PHE A 67 15.60 -3.95 18.51
N ALA A 68 16.27 -2.96 17.92
CA ALA A 68 17.07 -1.99 18.66
C ALA A 68 16.21 -1.13 19.60
N ALA A 69 15.03 -0.67 19.17
CA ALA A 69 14.11 0.06 20.03
C ALA A 69 13.60 -0.81 21.21
N ALA A 70 13.39 -2.11 20.97
CA ALA A 70 12.96 -3.05 22.00
C ALA A 70 14.02 -3.22 23.11
N SER A 71 15.32 -3.18 22.79
CA SER A 71 16.38 -3.28 23.80
C SER A 71 16.44 -2.04 24.72
N ILE A 72 16.14 -0.85 24.18
CA ILE A 72 16.08 0.40 24.95
C ILE A 72 14.84 0.41 25.86
N THR A 73 13.69 -0.01 25.35
CA THR A 73 12.40 0.01 26.06
C THR A 73 12.14 -1.24 26.91
N ARG A 74 13.07 -2.22 26.88
CA ARG A 74 12.99 -3.51 27.60
C ARG A 74 11.73 -4.32 27.26
N THR A 75 11.29 -4.24 26.01
CA THR A 75 10.19 -5.03 25.49
C THR A 75 10.70 -6.24 24.70
N GLU A 76 9.80 -7.18 24.39
CA GLU A 76 10.15 -8.32 23.55
C GLU A 76 10.31 -7.84 22.08
N PRO A 77 11.44 -8.14 21.41
CA PRO A 77 11.73 -7.65 20.06
C PRO A 77 10.68 -8.03 19.01
N MET A 78 10.19 -9.27 19.01
CA MET A 78 9.21 -9.76 18.04
C MET A 78 7.89 -8.99 18.15
N ARG A 79 7.40 -8.75 19.37
CA ARG A 79 6.19 -7.96 19.64
C ARG A 79 6.36 -6.51 19.17
N THR A 80 7.53 -5.93 19.37
CA THR A 80 7.84 -4.56 18.92
C THR A 80 7.89 -4.47 17.40
N GLY A 81 8.53 -5.45 16.73
CA GLY A 81 8.55 -5.55 15.28
C GLY A 81 7.15 -5.77 14.68
N LEU A 82 6.33 -6.63 15.28
CA LEU A 82 4.96 -6.87 14.82
C LEU A 82 4.08 -5.62 14.99
N ALA A 83 4.27 -4.87 16.08
CA ALA A 83 3.62 -3.57 16.27
C ALA A 83 4.07 -2.54 15.23
N ALA A 84 5.37 -2.51 14.89
CA ALA A 84 5.91 -1.64 13.86
C ALA A 84 5.30 -1.93 12.48
N VAL A 85 5.21 -3.21 12.07
CA VAL A 85 4.55 -3.61 10.82
C VAL A 85 3.07 -3.24 10.83
N ARG A 86 2.38 -3.47 11.96
CA ARG A 86 0.96 -3.12 12.10
C ARG A 86 0.70 -1.64 11.87
N ILE A 87 1.59 -0.75 12.31
CA ILE A 87 1.47 0.69 12.05
C ILE A 87 1.97 1.02 10.64
N GLY A 88 3.03 0.35 10.18
CA GLY A 88 3.66 0.56 8.89
C GLY A 88 2.94 -0.02 7.68
N ILE A 89 1.78 -0.66 7.84
CA ILE A 89 1.06 -1.34 6.74
C ILE A 89 0.77 -0.43 5.55
N VAL A 90 0.60 0.87 5.81
CA VAL A 90 0.39 1.91 4.79
C VAL A 90 1.50 1.89 3.74
N MET A 91 2.74 1.63 4.15
CA MET A 91 3.89 1.51 3.25
C MET A 91 3.75 0.33 2.28
N PHE A 92 3.07 -0.75 2.67
CA PHE A 92 2.86 -1.93 1.82
C PHE A 92 1.73 -1.73 0.80
N THR A 93 0.84 -0.75 1.01
CA THR A 93 -0.29 -0.51 0.10
C THR A 93 0.06 0.42 -1.05
N ILE A 94 0.90 1.43 -0.82
CA ILE A 94 1.30 2.42 -1.84
C ILE A 94 1.81 1.74 -3.14
N PRO A 95 2.63 0.67 -3.09
CA PRO A 95 3.07 -0.02 -4.30
C PRO A 95 1.97 -0.63 -5.15
N PHE A 96 0.94 -1.18 -4.53
CA PHE A 96 -0.21 -1.69 -5.26
C PHE A 96 -1.01 -0.57 -5.91
N VAL A 97 -1.07 0.60 -5.26
CA VAL A 97 -1.79 1.77 -5.80
C VAL A 97 -1.10 2.24 -7.07
N PHE A 98 0.20 2.53 -7.06
CA PHE A 98 0.88 3.00 -8.28
C PHE A 98 1.05 1.89 -9.33
N ALA A 99 1.04 0.60 -8.96
CA ALA A 99 1.00 -0.47 -9.94
C ALA A 99 -0.35 -0.53 -10.69
N TRP A 100 -1.43 -0.06 -10.06
CA TRP A 100 -2.76 0.03 -10.67
C TRP A 100 -2.98 1.37 -11.39
N TYR A 101 -2.46 2.45 -10.79
CA TYR A 101 -2.56 3.83 -11.25
C TYR A 101 -1.14 4.40 -11.44
N PRO A 102 -0.41 3.96 -12.49
CA PRO A 102 0.96 4.41 -12.77
C PRO A 102 1.09 5.93 -13.00
N GLU A 103 0.00 6.61 -13.36
CA GLU A 103 -0.07 8.07 -13.45
C GLU A 103 0.26 8.79 -12.14
N LEU A 104 0.16 8.09 -10.99
CA LEU A 104 0.57 8.61 -9.68
C LEU A 104 2.08 8.92 -9.61
N LEU A 105 2.88 8.24 -10.44
CA LEU A 105 4.33 8.45 -10.49
C LEU A 105 4.73 9.71 -11.26
N LEU A 106 3.79 10.36 -11.98
CA LEU A 106 3.98 11.64 -12.68
C LEU A 106 5.15 11.64 -13.69
N ILE A 107 5.51 10.48 -14.21
CA ILE A 107 6.63 10.26 -15.13
C ILE A 107 6.12 9.46 -16.33
N GLU A 108 6.51 9.85 -17.55
CA GLU A 108 6.06 9.17 -18.78
C GLU A 108 6.50 7.70 -18.81
N GLU A 109 7.71 7.40 -18.32
CA GLU A 109 8.23 6.04 -18.20
C GLU A 109 7.37 5.11 -17.34
N ALA A 110 6.56 5.66 -16.42
CA ALA A 110 5.63 4.89 -15.61
C ALA A 110 4.43 4.40 -16.44
N VAL A 111 4.04 5.09 -17.50
CA VAL A 111 2.89 4.74 -18.36
C VAL A 111 3.31 4.14 -19.71
N THR A 112 4.61 3.96 -19.95
CA THR A 112 5.13 3.31 -21.16
C THR A 112 5.56 1.86 -20.90
N ILE A 113 5.12 0.94 -21.74
CA ILE A 113 5.63 -0.43 -21.82
C ILE A 113 6.61 -0.51 -22.99
N THR A 114 7.75 -1.15 -22.77
CA THR A 114 8.70 -1.46 -23.84
C THR A 114 8.41 -2.87 -24.34
N ASN A 115 8.00 -3.02 -25.60
CA ASN A 115 7.77 -4.32 -26.21
C ASN A 115 9.11 -5.03 -26.48
N GLU A 116 9.08 -6.34 -26.75
CA GLU A 116 10.27 -7.16 -27.06
C GLU A 116 11.12 -6.63 -28.23
N GLN A 117 10.53 -5.81 -29.10
CA GLN A 117 11.19 -5.14 -30.22
C GLN A 117 11.85 -3.80 -29.84
N GLY A 118 11.87 -3.45 -28.55
CA GLY A 118 12.43 -2.19 -28.04
C GLY A 118 11.55 -0.96 -28.27
N GLN A 119 10.34 -1.13 -28.82
CA GLN A 119 9.41 -0.04 -29.07
C GLN A 119 8.66 0.34 -27.79
N ARG A 120 8.61 1.64 -27.48
CA ARG A 120 7.83 2.18 -26.37
C ARG A 120 6.39 2.40 -26.82
N ALA A 121 5.45 1.70 -26.18
CA ALA A 121 4.01 1.90 -26.36
C ALA A 121 3.42 2.41 -25.05
N LEU A 122 2.44 3.32 -25.13
CA LEU A 122 1.68 3.76 -23.97
C LEU A 122 0.70 2.67 -23.54
N ILE A 123 0.49 2.53 -22.23
CA ILE A 123 -0.55 1.66 -21.68
C ILE A 123 -1.92 2.17 -22.14
N ASP A 124 -2.80 1.25 -22.56
CA ASP A 124 -4.16 1.59 -22.99
C ASP A 124 -4.89 2.46 -21.97
N GLY A 125 -5.38 3.63 -22.43
CA GLY A 125 -6.09 4.61 -21.62
C GLY A 125 -5.22 5.73 -21.05
N TYR A 126 -3.91 5.75 -21.31
CA TYR A 126 -3.02 6.85 -20.95
C TYR A 126 -2.57 7.64 -22.18
N SER A 127 -2.69 8.96 -22.12
CA SER A 127 -2.30 9.87 -23.21
C SER A 127 -0.90 10.45 -23.04
N GLY A 128 -0.13 10.01 -22.03
CA GLY A 128 1.15 10.61 -21.63
C GLY A 128 1.01 11.97 -20.92
N ALA A 129 -0.11 12.67 -21.11
CA ALA A 129 -0.45 13.89 -20.41
C ALA A 129 -1.06 13.60 -19.02
N VAL A 130 -0.74 14.45 -18.05
CA VAL A 130 -1.28 14.36 -16.69
C VAL A 130 -2.68 14.99 -16.63
N ASP A 131 -3.69 14.18 -16.39
CA ASP A 131 -5.05 14.64 -16.13
C ASP A 131 -5.20 15.04 -14.65
N TRP A 132 -4.95 16.32 -14.35
CA TRP A 132 -4.94 16.86 -13.00
C TRP A 132 -6.24 16.61 -12.19
N PRO A 133 -7.46 16.78 -12.75
CA PRO A 133 -8.69 16.42 -12.06
C PRO A 133 -8.76 14.95 -11.62
N SER A 134 -8.46 14.02 -12.52
CA SER A 134 -8.50 12.58 -12.19
C SER A 134 -7.42 12.21 -11.17
N LEU A 135 -6.24 12.80 -11.29
CA LEU A 135 -5.16 12.61 -10.32
C LEU A 135 -5.52 13.17 -8.94
N ALA A 136 -6.13 14.36 -8.86
CA ALA A 136 -6.58 14.94 -7.61
C ALA A 136 -7.67 14.06 -6.95
N ALA A 137 -8.64 13.58 -7.74
CA ALA A 137 -9.65 12.64 -7.25
C ALA A 137 -9.02 11.33 -6.74
N LEU A 138 -8.02 10.79 -7.45
CA LEU A 138 -7.26 9.64 -7.01
C LEU A 138 -6.51 9.93 -5.69
N GLY A 139 -5.89 11.10 -5.55
CA GLY A 139 -5.22 11.53 -4.33
C GLY A 139 -6.17 11.55 -3.12
N VAL A 140 -7.39 12.09 -3.29
CA VAL A 140 -8.42 12.05 -2.25
C VAL A 140 -8.82 10.61 -1.90
N ARG A 141 -9.01 9.75 -2.91
CA ARG A 141 -9.33 8.32 -2.70
C ARG A 141 -8.24 7.62 -1.90
N ILE A 142 -6.97 7.85 -2.25
CA ILE A 142 -5.82 7.28 -1.53
C ILE A 142 -5.81 7.79 -0.09
N ALA A 143 -5.98 9.09 0.13
CA ALA A 143 -6.00 9.66 1.48
C ALA A 143 -7.09 9.02 2.37
N VAL A 144 -8.30 8.84 1.83
CA VAL A 144 -9.40 8.17 2.55
C VAL A 144 -9.08 6.69 2.80
N ALA A 145 -8.58 5.97 1.80
CA ALA A 145 -8.22 4.55 1.95
C ALA A 145 -7.10 4.34 2.98
N LEU A 146 -6.07 5.19 2.96
CA LEU A 146 -4.98 5.14 3.92
C LEU A 146 -5.46 5.49 5.34
N TYR A 147 -6.36 6.47 5.49
CA TYR A 147 -6.97 6.79 6.78
C TYR A 147 -7.78 5.62 7.34
N LEU A 148 -8.64 4.99 6.52
CA LEU A 148 -9.41 3.82 6.93
C LEU A 148 -8.51 2.66 7.35
N MET A 149 -7.44 2.43 6.61
CA MET A 149 -6.51 1.35 6.91
C MET A 149 -5.69 1.65 8.17
N ALA A 150 -5.14 2.86 8.31
CA ALA A 150 -4.39 3.26 9.50
C ALA A 150 -5.25 3.16 10.77
N SER A 151 -6.49 3.67 10.74
CA SER A 151 -7.42 3.59 11.87
C SER A 151 -7.89 2.16 12.18
N ALA A 152 -8.16 1.35 11.14
CA ALA A 152 -8.51 -0.06 11.29
C ALA A 152 -7.37 -0.85 11.96
N LEU A 153 -6.12 -0.64 11.54
CA LEU A 153 -4.99 -1.32 12.16
C LEU A 153 -4.64 -0.75 13.52
N ALA A 154 -4.78 0.55 13.77
CA ALA A 154 -4.68 1.08 15.14
C ALA A 154 -5.75 0.49 16.08
N ARG A 155 -6.87 0.00 15.53
CA ARG A 155 -8.09 -0.42 16.26
C ARG A 155 -8.65 0.70 17.14
N PHE A 156 -8.31 1.93 16.79
CA PHE A 156 -8.65 3.12 17.52
C PHE A 156 -8.70 4.29 16.56
N ASP A 157 -9.71 5.13 16.73
CA ASP A 157 -9.89 6.36 15.96
C ASP A 157 -10.34 7.44 16.95
N LYS A 158 -11.65 7.56 17.20
CA LYS A 158 -12.18 8.35 18.32
C LYS A 158 -12.53 7.50 19.53
N VAL A 159 -12.99 6.29 19.28
CA VAL A 159 -13.24 5.26 20.29
C VAL A 159 -12.61 3.95 19.87
N THR A 160 -12.52 2.99 20.79
CA THR A 160 -12.01 1.65 20.49
C THR A 160 -12.92 0.95 19.47
N MET A 161 -12.31 0.26 18.51
CA MET A 161 -13.02 -0.36 17.40
C MET A 161 -13.26 -1.85 17.61
N SER A 162 -14.44 -2.31 17.21
CA SER A 162 -14.77 -3.74 17.13
C SER A 162 -14.04 -4.40 15.94
N ILE A 163 -13.83 -5.72 16.02
CA ILE A 163 -13.18 -6.48 14.93
C ILE A 163 -13.98 -6.38 13.63
N LEU A 164 -15.32 -6.34 13.72
CA LEU A 164 -16.18 -6.17 12.56
C LEU A 164 -15.95 -4.81 11.87
N GLU A 165 -15.82 -3.73 12.64
CA GLU A 165 -15.52 -2.42 12.05
C GLU A 165 -14.13 -2.38 11.41
N VAL A 166 -13.14 -3.03 12.00
CA VAL A 166 -11.81 -3.17 11.41
C VAL A 166 -11.90 -3.86 10.06
N VAL A 167 -12.55 -5.02 10.00
CA VAL A 167 -12.72 -5.78 8.74
C VAL A 167 -13.48 -4.96 7.71
N LEU A 168 -14.58 -4.30 8.10
CA LEU A 168 -15.37 -3.47 7.19
C LEU A 168 -14.59 -2.25 6.67
N ARG A 169 -13.76 -1.61 7.49
CA ARG A 169 -12.90 -0.50 7.05
C ARG A 169 -11.81 -0.96 6.09
N LEU A 170 -11.20 -2.12 6.33
CA LEU A 170 -10.23 -2.71 5.40
C LEU A 170 -10.87 -3.05 4.06
N LEU A 171 -12.08 -3.65 4.09
CA LEU A 171 -12.84 -3.92 2.86
C LEU A 171 -13.19 -2.61 2.14
N ALA A 172 -13.68 -1.59 2.85
CA ALA A 172 -13.98 -0.30 2.26
C ALA A 172 -12.75 0.35 1.61
N ALA A 173 -11.57 0.27 2.24
CA ALA A 173 -10.31 0.78 1.68
C ALA A 173 -9.96 0.07 0.35
N VAL A 174 -10.12 -1.26 0.27
CA VAL A 174 -9.90 -2.02 -0.98
C VAL A 174 -10.92 -1.63 -2.05
N LEU A 175 -12.19 -1.48 -1.69
CA LEU A 175 -13.26 -1.11 -2.63
C LEU A 175 -13.07 0.31 -3.19
N ILE A 176 -12.62 1.27 -2.38
CA ILE A 176 -12.33 2.66 -2.81
C ILE A 176 -11.24 2.69 -3.87
N LEU A 177 -10.22 1.85 -3.75
CA LEU A 177 -9.09 1.78 -4.67
C LEU A 177 -9.41 0.98 -5.95
N TRP A 178 -10.55 0.30 -6.00
CA TRP A 178 -10.96 -0.50 -7.14
C TRP A 178 -11.19 0.37 -8.39
N LYS A 179 -10.76 -0.12 -9.57
CA LYS A 179 -10.84 0.64 -10.84
C LYS A 179 -12.25 0.76 -11.42
N SER A 180 -13.14 -0.18 -11.11
CA SER A 180 -14.55 -0.09 -11.50
C SER A 180 -15.23 1.05 -10.75
N ALA A 181 -15.78 2.01 -11.50
CA ALA A 181 -16.45 3.19 -10.95
C ALA A 181 -17.58 2.82 -9.99
N LEU A 182 -18.39 1.80 -10.31
CA LEU A 182 -19.50 1.35 -9.47
C LEU A 182 -18.99 0.85 -8.10
N ILE A 183 -17.96 0.00 -8.11
CA ILE A 183 -17.38 -0.57 -6.88
C ILE A 183 -16.73 0.52 -6.03
N MET A 184 -16.05 1.47 -6.68
CA MET A 184 -15.47 2.64 -6.03
C MET A 184 -16.53 3.48 -5.30
N TRP A 185 -17.65 3.80 -5.95
CA TRP A 185 -18.73 4.57 -5.33
C TRP A 185 -19.37 3.83 -4.15
N ILE A 186 -19.54 2.51 -4.26
CA ILE A 186 -19.99 1.68 -3.12
C ILE A 186 -18.97 1.77 -1.97
N GLY A 187 -17.67 1.67 -2.27
CA GLY A 187 -16.61 1.77 -1.29
C GLY A 187 -16.60 3.12 -0.56
N LEU A 188 -16.77 4.23 -1.30
CA LEU A 188 -16.87 5.58 -0.73
C LEU A 188 -18.11 5.76 0.14
N ALA A 189 -19.27 5.28 -0.32
CA ALA A 189 -20.50 5.33 0.46
C ALA A 189 -20.37 4.52 1.76
N LEU A 190 -19.81 3.30 1.68
CA LEU A 190 -19.55 2.45 2.83
C LEU A 190 -18.57 3.13 3.81
N ALA A 191 -17.48 3.71 3.32
CA ALA A 191 -16.53 4.43 4.14
C ALA A 191 -17.17 5.60 4.88
N LEU A 192 -18.00 6.39 4.20
CA LEU A 192 -18.71 7.51 4.80
C LEU A 192 -19.67 7.03 5.91
N VAL A 193 -20.43 5.96 5.67
CA VAL A 193 -21.30 5.34 6.68
C VAL A 193 -20.50 4.82 7.88
N LEU A 194 -19.37 4.16 7.66
CA LEU A 194 -18.53 3.63 8.74
C LEU A 194 -17.87 4.74 9.56
N ILE A 195 -17.37 5.79 8.92
CA ILE A 195 -16.75 6.94 9.60
C ILE A 195 -17.81 7.69 10.40
N LEU A 196 -18.93 8.06 9.78
CA LEU A 196 -20.00 8.80 10.44
C LEU A 196 -20.62 7.99 11.58
N GLY A 197 -20.89 6.70 11.36
CA GLY A 197 -21.41 5.79 12.37
C GLY A 197 -20.45 5.66 13.58
N HIS A 198 -19.14 5.62 13.34
CA HIS A 198 -18.14 5.60 14.40
C HIS A 198 -18.10 6.93 15.17
N TYR A 199 -18.14 8.06 14.46
CA TYR A 199 -18.13 9.39 15.06
C TYR A 199 -19.38 9.68 15.91
N LEU A 200 -20.56 9.25 15.44
CA LEU A 200 -21.82 9.35 16.19
C LEU A 200 -21.81 8.51 17.46
N ARG A 201 -21.16 7.33 17.46
CA ARG A 201 -20.97 6.55 18.68
C ARG A 201 -20.01 7.21 19.66
N ALA A 202 -18.94 7.81 19.16
CA ALA A 202 -18.02 8.58 19.99
C ALA A 202 -18.72 9.76 20.68
N LEU A 203 -19.60 10.47 19.95
CA LEU A 203 -20.41 11.56 20.52
C LEU A 203 -21.41 11.07 21.58
N ARG A 204 -22.02 9.89 21.38
CA ARG A 204 -22.96 9.29 22.35
C ARG A 204 -22.27 8.72 23.59
N GLY A 205 -21.03 8.26 23.48
CA GLY A 205 -20.24 7.74 24.60
C GLY A 205 -19.60 8.81 25.49
N GLY A 206 -19.54 10.06 25.02
CA GLY A 206 -19.01 11.21 25.79
C GLY A 206 -19.95 11.78 26.85
N GLY A 207 -21.11 11.14 27.12
CA GLY A 207 -22.07 11.56 28.15
C GLY A 207 -21.88 10.89 29.52
N THR A 208 -20.87 10.04 29.68
CA THR A 208 -20.54 9.39 30.96
C THR A 208 -19.03 9.41 31.18
N ALA A 209 -18.48 10.57 31.51
CA ALA A 209 -17.20 10.74 32.18
C ALA A 209 -17.20 12.06 32.93
#